data_AF-A0A969GA43-F1
#
_entry.id   AF-A0A969GA43-F1
#
_cell.length_a   1.000
_cell.length_b   1.000
_cell.length_c   1.000
_cell.angle_alpha   90.00
_cell.angle_beta   90.00
_cell.angle_gamma   90.00
#
_symmetry.space_group_name_H-M   'P 1'
#
loop_
_entity.id
_entity.type
_entity.pdbx_description
1 polymer ?
#
loop_
_entity_poly.entity_id
_entity_poly.type
_entity_poly.pdbx_seq_one_letter_code
_entity_poly.pdbx_strand_id
1 'polypeptide(L)'
;MGRREKWLIEEYHRGLKQCCGVERAQVRSSRSQRNQIGFALRDFLGLEIHWFRAGISGDEAKLLIIQEAIRSYLAPPSFTSTCVSPDHSESNIHAIQG
;
A
#
# COMPACT_ATOMS: atom_id res chain seq x y z
N MET A 1 25.22 -18.89 22.46
CA MET A 1 23.90 -18.44 21.98
C MET A 1 22.82 -19.40 22.46
N GLY A 2 21.95 -18.95 23.35
CA GLY A 2 20.87 -19.75 23.95
C GLY A 2 19.71 -20.02 22.98
N ARG A 3 18.83 -20.99 23.30
CA ARG A 3 17.66 -21.35 22.47
C ARG A 3 16.79 -20.13 22.13
N ARG A 4 16.54 -19.26 23.11
CA ARG A 4 15.71 -18.04 22.93
C ARG A 4 16.29 -17.08 21.90
N GLU A 5 17.60 -16.85 21.93
CA GLU A 5 18.26 -15.93 21.01
C GLU A 5 18.18 -16.44 19.57
N LYS A 6 18.33 -17.76 19.36
CA LYS A 6 18.19 -18.37 18.02
C LYS A 6 16.79 -18.16 17.44
N TRP A 7 15.77 -18.35 18.27
CA TRP A 7 14.37 -18.11 17.88
C TRP A 7 14.09 -16.65 17.51
N LEU A 8 14.65 -15.70 18.25
CA LEU A 8 14.49 -14.28 17.94
C LEU A 8 15.12 -13.91 16.58
N ILE A 9 16.28 -14.48 16.26
CA ILE A 9 16.92 -14.29 14.95
C ILE A 9 16.07 -14.91 13.83
N GLU A 10 15.50 -16.10 14.06
CA GLU A 10 14.60 -16.73 13.08
C GLU A 10 13.36 -15.88 12.83
N GLU A 11 12.79 -15.29 13.88
CA GLU A 11 11.62 -14.43 13.79
C GLU A 11 11.92 -13.15 13.02
N TYR A 12 13.07 -12.53 13.30
CA TYR A 12 13.58 -11.40 12.52
C TYR A 12 13.70 -11.74 11.03
N HIS A 13 14.29 -12.91 10.69
CA HIS A 13 14.41 -13.35 9.31
C HIS A 13 13.07 -13.67 8.66
N ARG A 14 12.07 -14.17 9.40
CA ARG A 14 10.71 -14.37 8.89
C ARG A 14 10.06 -13.05 8.52
N GLY A 15 10.15 -12.04 9.39
CA GLY A 15 9.66 -10.69 9.12
C GLY A 15 10.30 -10.07 7.87
N LEU A 16 11.63 -10.17 7.76
CA LEU A 16 12.40 -9.68 6.61
C LEU A 16 11.95 -10.34 5.29
N LYS A 17 11.81 -11.66 5.28
CA LYS A 17 11.40 -12.41 4.08
C LYS A 17 10.00 -12.05 3.61
N GLN A 18 9.07 -11.90 4.56
CA GLN A 18 7.68 -11.60 4.25
C GLN A 18 7.49 -10.16 3.75
N CYS A 19 8.15 -9.18 4.37
CA CYS A 19 7.92 -7.77 4.06
C CYS A 19 8.74 -7.29 2.85
N CYS A 20 9.98 -7.76 2.71
CA CYS A 20 10.90 -7.24 1.68
C CYS A 20 11.06 -8.16 0.48
N GLY A 21 10.39 -9.31 0.47
CA GLY A 21 10.37 -10.22 -0.69
C GLY A 21 11.75 -10.72 -1.14
N VAL A 22 12.72 -10.81 -0.22
CA VAL A 22 14.13 -11.12 -0.54
C VAL A 22 14.30 -12.45 -1.29
N GLU A 23 13.40 -13.41 -1.07
CA GLU A 23 13.41 -14.73 -1.74
C GLU A 23 12.73 -14.72 -3.12
N ARG A 24 11.92 -13.69 -3.42
CA ARG A 24 11.18 -13.57 -4.69
C ARG A 24 12.02 -12.95 -5.79
N ALA A 25 13.17 -12.37 -5.45
CA ALA A 25 14.04 -11.69 -6.40
C ALA A 25 14.80 -12.68 -7.27
N GLN A 26 14.48 -12.73 -8.58
CA GLN A 26 15.10 -13.61 -9.57
C GLN A 26 16.43 -13.04 -10.10
N VAL A 27 17.39 -12.86 -9.20
CA VAL A 27 18.66 -12.20 -9.51
C VAL A 27 19.79 -13.22 -9.66
N ARG A 28 20.44 -13.27 -10.84
CA ARG A 28 21.45 -14.29 -11.17
C ARG A 28 22.90 -13.87 -10.96
N SER A 29 23.20 -12.57 -10.96
CA SER A 29 24.56 -12.08 -10.74
C SER A 29 24.84 -11.95 -9.25
N SER A 30 26.04 -12.36 -8.82
CA SER A 30 26.44 -12.30 -7.40
C SER A 30 26.42 -10.88 -6.84
N ARG A 31 26.78 -9.88 -7.65
CA ARG A 31 26.70 -8.46 -7.28
C ARG A 31 25.26 -8.03 -7.04
N SER A 32 24.36 -8.32 -7.97
CA SER A 32 22.97 -7.90 -7.84
C SER A 32 22.25 -8.65 -6.71
N GLN A 33 22.61 -9.90 -6.43
CA GLN A 33 22.12 -10.62 -5.24
C GLN A 33 22.53 -9.93 -3.94
N ARG A 34 23.81 -9.59 -3.78
CA ARG A 34 24.28 -8.86 -2.59
C ARG A 34 23.60 -7.49 -2.44
N ASN A 35 23.43 -6.77 -3.55
CA ASN A 35 22.72 -5.50 -3.55
C ASN A 35 21.25 -5.68 -3.15
N GLN A 36 20.55 -6.67 -3.70
CA GLN A 36 19.16 -6.96 -3.34
C GLN A 36 19.02 -7.28 -1.85
N ILE A 37 19.90 -8.11 -1.29
CA ILE A 37 19.91 -8.43 0.15
C ILE A 37 20.17 -7.15 0.96
N GLY A 38 21.13 -6.33 0.54
CA GLY A 38 21.45 -5.06 1.19
C GLY A 38 20.28 -4.06 1.16
N PHE A 39 19.58 -3.95 0.04
CA PHE A 39 18.37 -3.13 -0.08
C PHE A 39 17.24 -3.66 0.82
N ALA A 40 16.99 -4.97 0.82
CA ALA A 40 15.97 -5.57 1.66
C ALA A 40 16.24 -5.32 3.16
N LEU A 41 17.49 -5.45 3.61
CA LEU A 41 17.86 -5.16 5.00
C LEU A 41 17.66 -3.67 5.35
N ARG A 42 18.01 -2.76 4.44
CA ARG A 42 17.85 -1.32 4.65
C ARG A 42 16.38 -0.92 4.72
N ASP A 43 15.55 -1.43 3.82
CA ASP A 43 14.11 -1.18 3.83
C ASP A 43 13.46 -1.74 5.08
N PHE A 44 13.83 -2.96 5.49
CA PHE A 44 13.29 -3.57 6.70
C PHE A 44 13.62 -2.76 7.95
N LEU A 45 14.84 -2.24 8.07
CA LEU A 45 15.20 -1.34 9.16
C LEU A 45 14.36 -0.05 9.14
N GLY A 46 14.05 0.48 7.95
CA GLY A 46 13.14 1.62 7.81
C GLY A 46 11.73 1.33 8.32
N LEU A 47 11.20 0.14 8.02
CA LEU A 47 9.90 -0.33 8.52
C LEU A 47 9.91 -0.49 10.04
N GLU A 48 10.93 -1.12 10.61
CA GLU A 48 11.08 -1.27 12.07
C GLU A 48 11.12 0.08 12.79
N ILE A 49 11.86 1.05 12.24
CA ILE A 49 11.89 2.42 12.78
C ILE A 49 10.52 3.08 12.67
N HIS A 50 9.81 2.90 11.56
CA HIS A 50 8.48 3.44 11.36
C HIS A 50 7.48 2.88 12.38
N TRP A 51 7.45 1.56 12.57
CA TRP A 51 6.60 0.89 13.55
C TRP A 51 6.94 1.32 14.98
N PHE A 52 8.22 1.38 15.31
CA PHE A 52 8.68 1.86 16.62
C PHE A 52 8.23 3.29 16.91
N ARG A 53 8.33 4.19 15.91
CA ARG A 53 7.89 5.59 16.06
C ARG A 53 6.36 5.73 16.12
N ALA A 54 5.64 4.90 15.38
CA ALA A 54 4.19 4.88 15.39
C ALA A 54 3.61 4.17 16.63
N GLY A 55 4.43 3.44 17.38
CA GLY A 55 4.00 2.69 18.57
C GLY A 55 3.12 1.48 18.23
N ILE A 56 3.16 1.01 16.99
CA ILE A 56 2.35 -0.11 16.48
C ILE A 56 3.24 -1.31 16.21
N SER A 57 2.69 -2.51 16.34
CA SER A 57 3.41 -3.73 15.94
C SER A 57 3.44 -3.89 14.41
N GLY A 58 4.43 -4.63 13.89
CA GLY A 58 4.51 -4.88 12.45
C GLY A 58 3.28 -5.60 11.87
N ASP A 59 2.64 -6.48 12.65
CA ASP A 59 1.41 -7.17 12.23
C ASP A 59 0.19 -6.24 12.26
N GLU A 60 0.11 -5.37 13.26
CA GLU A 60 -0.88 -4.31 13.32
C GLU A 60 -0.75 -3.33 12.15
N ALA A 61 0.47 -2.95 11.79
CA ALA A 61 0.73 -2.10 10.62
C ALA A 61 0.23 -2.75 9.32
N LYS A 62 0.47 -4.05 9.11
CA LYS A 62 -0.07 -4.80 7.96
C LYS A 62 -1.59 -4.81 7.98
N LEU A 63 -2.19 -5.05 9.14
CA LEU A 63 -3.64 -5.07 9.31
C LEU A 63 -4.26 -3.70 8.98
N LEU A 64 -3.65 -2.62 9.45
CA LEU A 64 -4.10 -1.25 9.19
C LEU A 64 -4.09 -0.93 7.68
N ILE A 65 -3.05 -1.35 6.95
CA ILE A 65 -2.99 -1.17 5.49
C ILE A 65 -4.16 -1.88 4.81
N ILE A 66 -4.44 -3.13 5.20
CA ILE A 66 -5.54 -3.92 4.62
C ILE A 66 -6.90 -3.30 4.97
N GLN A 67 -7.10 -2.93 6.24
CA GLN A 67 -8.34 -2.30 6.69
C GLN A 67 -8.60 -0.98 5.98
N GLU A 68 -7.57 -0.17 5.75
CA GLU A 68 -7.69 1.08 5.02
C GLU A 68 -8.03 0.87 3.55
N ALA A 69 -7.43 -0.14 2.91
CA ALA A 69 -7.76 -0.53 1.54
C ALA A 69 -9.23 -1.00 1.42
N ILE A 70 -9.69 -1.84 2.35
CA ILE A 70 -11.08 -2.30 2.41
C ILE A 70 -12.03 -1.13 2.64
N ARG A 71 -11.71 -0.24 3.59
CA ARG A 71 -12.52 0.96 3.89
C ARG A 71 -12.64 1.86 2.65
N SER A 72 -11.53 2.08 1.94
CA SER A 72 -11.51 2.85 0.71
C SER A 72 -12.33 2.19 -0.42
N TYR A 73 -12.27 0.86 -0.53
CA TYR A 73 -13.03 0.12 -1.52
C TYR A 73 -14.54 0.14 -1.26
N LEU A 74 -14.95 0.06 0.00
CA LEU A 74 -16.35 0.10 0.40
C LEU A 74 -16.92 1.52 0.49
N ALA A 75 -16.07 2.55 0.43
CA ALA A 75 -16.52 3.93 0.45
C ALA A 75 -17.43 4.20 -0.77
N PRO A 76 -18.56 4.91 -0.57
CA PRO A 76 -19.47 5.19 -1.66
C PRO A 76 -18.72 5.92 -2.79
N PRO A 77 -18.85 5.47 -4.05
CA PRO A 77 -18.15 6.09 -5.16
C PRO A 77 -18.58 7.55 -5.29
N SER A 78 -17.62 8.48 -5.24
CA SER A 78 -17.86 9.91 -5.46
C SER A 78 -18.05 10.27 -6.94
N PHE A 79 -18.38 9.30 -7.80
CA PHE A 79 -18.77 9.58 -9.18
C PHE A 79 -20.12 10.29 -9.16
N THR A 80 -20.08 11.62 -9.09
CA THR A 80 -21.18 12.47 -9.53
C THR A 80 -21.31 12.23 -11.02
N SER A 81 -22.10 11.21 -11.40
CA SER A 81 -22.64 11.13 -12.74
C SER A 81 -23.55 12.36 -12.85
N THR A 82 -23.00 13.45 -13.35
CA THR A 82 -23.78 14.61 -13.75
C THR A 82 -24.66 14.13 -14.90
N CYS A 83 -25.85 13.61 -14.57
CA CYS A 83 -26.92 13.54 -15.55
C CYS A 83 -27.31 14.99 -15.82
N VAL A 84 -26.67 15.59 -16.83
CA VAL A 84 -27.27 16.74 -17.50
C VAL A 84 -28.49 16.18 -18.21
N SER A 85 -29.64 16.20 -17.53
CA SER A 85 -30.92 16.09 -18.19
C SER A 85 -31.02 17.26 -19.17
N PRO A 86 -31.25 17.04 -20.47
CA PRO A 86 -31.55 18.13 -21.38
C PRO A 86 -32.89 18.74 -20.94
N ASP A 87 -32.80 19.92 -20.35
CA ASP A 87 -33.93 20.79 -20.07
C ASP A 87 -34.60 21.13 -21.41
N HIS A 88 -35.76 20.52 -21.66
CA HIS A 88 -36.65 20.95 -22.72
C HIS A 88 -37.37 22.21 -22.25
N SER A 89 -36.63 23.32 -22.11
CA SER A 89 -37.19 24.63 -21.81
C SER A 89 -36.35 25.75 -22.42
N GLU A 90 -36.13 25.70 -23.73
CA GLU A 90 -36.06 26.96 -24.49
C GLU A 90 -37.34 27.12 -25.30
N SER A 91 -38.29 27.73 -24.60
CA SER A 91 -39.41 28.48 -25.10
C SER A 91 -39.04 29.38 -26.28
N ASN A 92 -39.78 29.22 -27.38
CA ASN A 92 -40.30 30.28 -28.25
C ASN A 92 -39.71 31.68 -28.01
N ILE A 93 -38.65 32.04 -28.74
CA ILE A 93 -38.33 33.44 -29.05
C ILE A 93 -37.94 33.52 -30.52
N HIS A 94 -38.93 33.44 -31.43
CA HIS A 94 -38.84 33.99 -32.79
C HIS A 94 -40.25 34.18 -33.36
N ALA A 95 -41.06 34.95 -32.64
CA ALA A 95 -42.12 35.74 -33.25
C ALA A 95 -41.79 37.20 -32.92
N ILE A 96 -41.92 38.09 -33.90
CA ILE A 96 -41.49 39.51 -33.93
C ILE A 96 -40.06 39.71 -34.46
N GLN A 97 -39.92 39.60 -35.78
CA GLN A 97 -39.41 40.71 -36.62
C GLN A 97 -39.53 40.33 -38.10
N GLY A 98 -40.34 41.10 -38.84
CA GLY A 98 -40.58 40.95 -40.28
C GLY A 98 -42.02 41.24 -40.64
#